data_AF-A0A951N7K9-F1
#
_entry.id   AF-A0A951N7K9-F1
#
_cell.length_a   1.000
_cell.length_b   1.000
_cell.length_c   1.000
_cell.angle_alpha   90.00
_cell.angle_beta   90.00
_cell.angle_gamma   90.00
#
_symmetry.space_group_name_H-M   'P 1'
#
loop_
_entity.id
_entity.type
_entity.pdbx_description
1 polymer ?
#
loop_
_entity_poly.entity_id
_entity_poly.type
_entity_poly.pdbx_seq_one_letter_code
_entity_poly.pdbx_strand_id
1 'polypeptide(L)' 'MTLKPVDQQVAVIFGASSGIGRATALAMAQNGAEVVVAARNE' A
#
# COMPACT_ATOMS: atom_id res chain seq x y z
N MET A 1 -2.18 12.77 -18.02
CA MET A 1 -1.72 12.97 -16.63
C MET A 1 -0.55 12.02 -16.39
N THR A 2 0.56 12.52 -15.83
CA THR A 2 1.70 11.70 -15.43
C THR A 2 1.65 11.54 -13.92
N LEU A 3 1.67 10.29 -13.43
CA LEU A 3 1.72 10.02 -12.00
C LEU A 3 3.15 10.19 -11.48
N LYS A 4 3.28 10.45 -10.18
CA LYS A 4 4.59 10.42 -9.51
C LYS A 4 5.18 9.00 -9.58
N PRO A 5 6.50 8.84 -9.53
CA PRO A 5 7.14 7.54 -9.27
C PRO A 5 6.61 6.91 -7.96
N VAL A 6 6.57 5.58 -7.87
CA VAL A 6 5.94 4.86 -6.73
C VAL A 6 6.58 5.21 -5.39
N ASP A 7 7.89 5.36 -5.36
CA ASP A 7 8.68 5.77 -4.20
C ASP A 7 8.41 7.22 -3.72
N GLN A 8 7.61 7.97 -4.48
CA GLN A 8 7.14 9.32 -4.14
C GLN A 8 5.62 9.38 -3.92
N GLN A 9 4.97 8.22 -3.84
CA GLN A 9 3.53 8.11 -3.60
C GLN A 9 3.22 7.70 -2.16
N VAL A 10 2.08 8.20 -1.69
CA VAL A 10 1.41 7.69 -0.48
C VAL A 10 0.24 6.82 -0.94
N ALA A 11 0.22 5.55 -0.52
CA ALA A 11 -0.80 4.58 -0.90
C ALA A 11 -1.66 4.18 0.31
N VAL A 12 -2.98 4.37 0.20
CA VAL A 12 -3.94 3.96 1.23
C VAL A 12 -4.58 2.63 0.83
N ILE A 13 -4.41 1.59 1.64
CA ILE A 13 -4.86 0.23 1.34
C ILE A 13 -5.77 -0.28 2.45
N PHE A 14 -7.05 -0.45 2.10
CA PHE A 14 -8.06 -1.07 2.96
C PHE A 14 -8.04 -2.59 2.79
N GLY A 15 -8.38 -3.33 3.84
CA GLY A 15 -8.37 -4.79 3.82
C GLY A 15 -6.95 -5.38 3.78
N ALA A 16 -5.96 -4.66 4.30
CA ALA A 16 -4.55 -5.06 4.25
C ALA A 16 -4.15 -6.16 5.24
N SER A 17 -5.09 -6.73 6.00
CA SER A 17 -4.80 -7.77 7.00
C SER A 17 -4.43 -9.12 6.38
N SER A 18 -4.95 -9.45 5.18
CA SER A 18 -4.65 -10.71 4.52
C SER A 18 -4.83 -10.65 3.00
N GLY A 19 -4.53 -11.77 2.32
CA GLY A 19 -4.78 -11.95 0.89
C GLY A 19 -4.15 -10.87 0.01
N ILE A 20 -4.92 -10.40 -0.97
CA ILE A 20 -4.48 -9.43 -1.97
C ILE A 20 -4.14 -8.09 -1.31
N GLY A 21 -4.93 -7.62 -0.34
CA GLY A 21 -4.67 -6.34 0.33
C GLY A 21 -3.29 -6.33 1.02
N ARG A 22 -2.96 -7.40 1.74
CA ARG A 22 -1.64 -7.56 2.36
C ARG A 22 -0.52 -7.63 1.33
N ALA A 23 -0.70 -8.42 0.28
CA ALA A 23 0.29 -8.55 -0.79
C ALA A 23 0.56 -7.21 -1.50
N THR A 24 -0.49 -6.45 -1.80
CA THR A 24 -0.38 -5.11 -2.41
C THR A 24 0.32 -4.13 -1.48
N ALA A 25 0.00 -4.13 -0.19
CA ALA A 25 0.67 -3.24 0.78
C ALA A 25 2.17 -3.52 0.87
N LEU A 26 2.54 -4.79 0.93
CA LEU A 26 3.94 -5.21 0.94
C LEU A 26 4.65 -4.84 -0.36
N ALA A 27 4.03 -5.08 -1.51
CA ALA A 27 4.61 -4.74 -2.81
C ALA A 27 4.81 -3.22 -2.96
N MET A 28 3.83 -2.39 -2.57
CA MET A 28 3.96 -0.93 -2.63
C MET A 28 5.08 -0.43 -1.71
N ALA A 29 5.15 -0.94 -0.48
CA ALA A 29 6.22 -0.59 0.46
C ALA A 29 7.61 -1.04 -0.04
N GLN A 30 7.73 -2.23 -0.62
CA GLN A 30 8.97 -2.72 -1.23
C GLN A 30 9.44 -1.85 -2.41
N ASN A 31 8.50 -1.23 -3.12
CA ASN A 31 8.79 -0.27 -4.18
C ASN A 31 8.98 1.17 -3.67
N GLY A 32 9.10 1.37 -2.35
CA GLY A 32 9.44 2.65 -1.72
C GLY A 32 8.26 3.56 -1.42
N ALA A 33 7.01 3.15 -1.70
CA ALA A 33 5.86 3.98 -1.36
C ALA A 33 5.68 4.07 0.15
N GLU A 34 5.19 5.22 0.62
CA GLU A 34 4.65 5.34 1.97
C GLU A 34 3.26 4.68 1.99
N VAL A 35 3.04 3.70 2.87
CA VAL A 35 1.82 2.90 2.86
C VAL A 35 1.04 3.09 4.15
N VAL A 36 -0.21 3.54 4.00
CA VAL A 36 -1.21 3.59 5.08
C VAL A 36 -2.15 2.40 4.93
N VAL A 37 -2.26 1.59 5.98
CA VAL A 37 -3.11 0.40 5.98
C VAL A 37 -4.28 0.56 6.93
N ALA A 38 -5.43 0.01 6.54
CA ALA A 38 -6.59 -0.14 7.41
C ALA A 38 -7.19 -1.53 7.28
N ALA A 39 -7.44 -2.18 8.41
CA ALA A 39 -8.13 -3.45 8.50
C ALA A 39 -8.93 -3.53 9.80
N ARG A 40 -9.81 -4.53 9.91
CA ARG A 40 -10.68 -4.73 11.09
C ARG A 40 -9.99 -5.41 12.27
N ASN A 41 -8.85 -6.05 12.01
CA ASN A 41 -8.09 -6.78 13.02
C ASN A 41 -6.88 -5.91 13.35
N GLU A 42 -6.72 -5.59 14.64
CA GLU A 42 -5.55 -4.88 15.19
C GLU A 42 -4.45 -5.85 15.63
#